data_AF-A0A0W0FIK7-F1
#
_entry.id   AF-A0A0W0FIK7-F1
#
_cell.length_a   1.000
_cell.length_b   1.000
_cell.length_c   1.000
_cell.angle_alpha   90.00
_cell.angle_beta   90.00
_cell.angle_gamma   90.00
#
_symmetry.space_group_name_H-M   'P 1'
#
loop_
_entity.id
_entity.type
_entity.pdbx_description
1 polymer ?
#
loop_
_entity_poly.entity_id
_entity_poly.type
_entity_poly.pdbx_seq_one_letter_code
_entity_poly.pdbx_strand_id
1 'polypeptide(L)'
;MSLKPGLYYIQNRRRYIGSSGEEPPNAQRVIVLPDGVRAPRWLVEKLDDDRYIIKVEEPDGSHASAATVDDKIFVRVEKSEAWYIIPDERGGKDSYVIASADERYKGWVAPEEPEDQILYRLLIVGPSFPPFYPPNETFQFLPVPRE
;
A
#
# COMPACT_ATOMS: atom_id res chain seq x y z
N MET A 1 -10.92 5.86 -12.26
CA MET A 1 -11.29 6.98 -11.35
C MET A 1 -10.28 7.04 -10.22
N SER A 2 -9.86 8.22 -9.79
CA SER A 2 -8.91 8.37 -8.67
C SER A 2 -9.51 7.90 -7.35
N LEU A 3 -8.66 7.38 -6.46
CA LEU A 3 -9.08 6.87 -5.15
C LEU A 3 -9.55 8.05 -4.26
N LYS A 4 -10.67 7.87 -3.55
CA LYS A 4 -11.13 8.88 -2.58
C LYS A 4 -10.28 8.81 -1.30
N PRO A 5 -9.95 9.93 -0.65
CA PRO A 5 -9.32 9.88 0.67
C PRO A 5 -10.22 9.18 1.70
N GLY A 6 -9.63 8.50 2.67
CA GLY A 6 -10.38 7.80 3.72
C GLY A 6 -9.62 6.64 4.36
N LEU A 7 -10.32 5.89 5.21
CA LEU A 7 -9.81 4.67 5.82
C LEU A 7 -10.12 3.47 4.94
N TYR A 8 -9.12 2.61 4.74
CA TYR A 8 -9.19 1.42 3.91
C TYR A 8 -8.58 0.20 4.59
N TYR A 9 -9.05 -0.98 4.23
CA TYR A 9 -8.24 -2.19 4.30
C TYR A 9 -7.56 -2.37 2.94
N ILE A 10 -6.25 -2.63 2.95
CA ILE A 10 -5.48 -2.85 1.73
C ILE A 10 -5.22 -4.35 1.59
N GLN A 11 -5.45 -4.91 0.41
CA GLN A 11 -5.17 -6.31 0.12
C GLN A 11 -4.29 -6.45 -1.12
N ASN A 12 -3.41 -7.45 -1.12
CA ASN A 12 -2.90 -8.03 -2.36
C ASN A 12 -3.54 -9.42 -2.53
N ARG A 13 -4.14 -9.67 -3.70
CA ARG A 13 -4.91 -10.88 -4.00
C ARG A 13 -6.02 -11.14 -2.96
N ARG A 14 -5.77 -11.96 -1.94
CA ARG A 14 -6.72 -12.32 -0.88
C ARG A 14 -6.19 -12.06 0.53
N ARG A 15 -4.96 -11.55 0.65
CA ARG A 15 -4.30 -11.31 1.94
C ARG A 15 -4.22 -9.82 2.19
N TYR A 16 -4.43 -9.45 3.45
CA TYR A 16 -4.32 -8.07 3.88
C TYR A 16 -2.86 -7.64 3.97
N ILE A 17 -2.62 -6.36 3.77
CA ILE A 17 -1.33 -5.72 3.99
C ILE A 17 -1.37 -5.02 5.35
N GLY A 18 -0.30 -5.16 6.12
CA GLY A 18 -0.19 -4.59 7.45
C GLY A 18 1.25 -4.27 7.83
N SER A 19 1.46 -3.83 9.06
CA SER A 19 2.79 -3.71 9.64
C SER A 19 3.13 -4.97 10.47
N SER A 20 4.42 -5.25 10.65
CA SER A 20 4.90 -6.40 11.44
C SER A 20 4.86 -6.20 12.95
N GLY A 21 4.45 -5.02 13.45
CA GLY A 21 4.18 -4.78 14.86
C GLY A 21 5.41 -4.62 15.75
N GLU A 22 6.59 -4.31 15.20
CA GLU A 22 7.76 -3.95 16.00
C GLU A 22 7.49 -2.67 16.83
N GLU A 23 7.95 -2.63 18.09
CA GLU A 23 7.74 -1.45 18.94
C GLU A 23 8.56 -0.24 18.45
N PRO A 24 7.99 0.99 18.48
CA PRO A 24 8.75 2.22 18.25
C PRO A 24 9.97 2.31 19.17
N PRO A 25 11.12 2.85 18.72
CA PRO A 25 11.32 3.62 17.49
C PRO A 25 11.69 2.78 16.27
N ASN A 26 11.55 1.45 16.34
CA ASN A 26 11.93 0.59 15.22
C ASN A 26 10.97 0.79 14.05
N ALA A 27 11.51 0.93 12.84
CA ALA A 27 10.70 0.98 11.64
C ALA A 27 10.01 -0.39 11.45
N GLN A 28 8.68 -0.41 11.43
CA GLN A 28 7.95 -1.66 11.22
C GLN A 28 7.91 -1.99 9.73
N ARG A 29 8.11 -3.26 9.38
CA ARG A 29 8.05 -3.70 7.99
C ARG A 29 6.60 -3.71 7.53
N VAL A 30 6.35 -3.27 6.30
CA VAL A 30 5.04 -3.48 5.67
C VAL A 30 5.04 -4.88 5.07
N ILE A 31 4.15 -5.76 5.52
CA ILE A 31 4.16 -7.19 5.20
C ILE A 31 2.82 -7.64 4.61
N VAL A 32 2.84 -8.77 3.92
CA VAL A 32 1.62 -9.54 3.64
C VAL A 32 1.21 -10.25 4.92
N LEU A 33 0.03 -9.97 5.45
CA LEU A 33 -0.43 -10.60 6.69
C LEU A 33 -0.78 -12.07 6.47
N PRO A 34 -0.45 -12.95 7.43
CA PRO A 34 -0.93 -14.33 7.42
C PRO A 34 -2.45 -14.39 7.62
N ASP A 35 -3.06 -15.47 7.17
CA ASP A 35 -4.50 -15.67 7.28
C ASP A 35 -4.95 -15.71 8.76
N GLY A 36 -6.10 -15.12 9.06
CA GLY A 36 -6.66 -15.06 10.42
C GLY A 36 -6.12 -13.92 11.28
N VAL A 37 -5.11 -13.17 10.82
CA VAL A 37 -4.69 -11.93 11.48
C VAL A 37 -5.66 -10.79 11.17
N ARG A 38 -6.00 -10.01 12.19
CA ARG A 38 -6.86 -8.83 12.03
C ARG A 38 -6.13 -7.79 11.16
N ALA A 39 -6.76 -7.40 10.07
CA ALA A 39 -6.24 -6.36 9.18
C ALA A 39 -6.22 -4.99 9.89
N PRO A 40 -5.11 -4.24 9.82
CA PRO A 40 -5.08 -2.86 10.29
C PRO A 40 -5.83 -1.96 9.31
N ARG A 41 -6.26 -0.80 9.82
CA ARG A 41 -6.85 0.26 8.99
C ARG A 41 -5.72 1.12 8.44
N TRP A 42 -5.83 1.47 7.17
CA TRP A 42 -4.91 2.36 6.47
C TRP A 42 -5.61 3.68 6.15
N LEU A 43 -5.10 4.78 6.67
CA LEU A 43 -5.54 6.12 6.31
C LEU A 43 -4.85 6.56 5.03
N VAL A 44 -5.63 6.84 4.00
CA VAL A 44 -5.18 7.38 2.72
C VAL A 44 -5.58 8.84 2.64
N GLU A 45 -4.59 9.73 2.70
CA GLU A 45 -4.76 11.18 2.62
C GLU A 45 -4.33 11.68 1.25
N LYS A 46 -5.10 12.56 0.61
CA LYS A 46 -4.70 13.18 -0.65
C LYS A 46 -3.88 14.44 -0.38
N LEU A 47 -2.75 14.57 -1.05
CA LEU A 47 -1.89 15.75 -1.00
C LEU A 47 -2.33 16.77 -2.06
N ASP A 48 -2.18 16.42 -3.33
CA ASP A 48 -2.57 17.17 -4.53
C ASP A 48 -2.52 16.21 -5.73
N ASP A 49 -2.95 16.61 -6.94
CA ASP A 49 -2.69 15.94 -8.24
C ASP A 49 -2.49 14.40 -8.25
N ASP A 50 -3.42 13.69 -7.60
CA ASP A 50 -3.45 12.22 -7.42
C ASP A 50 -2.22 11.61 -6.70
N ARG A 51 -1.51 12.44 -5.92
CA ARG A 51 -0.54 12.04 -4.90
C ARG A 51 -1.22 11.89 -3.54
N TYR A 52 -0.80 10.87 -2.82
CA TYR A 52 -1.37 10.46 -1.54
C TYR A 52 -0.29 10.16 -0.52
N ILE A 53 -0.62 10.30 0.76
CA ILE A 53 0.11 9.65 1.86
C ILE A 53 -0.70 8.44 2.29
N ILE A 54 -0.02 7.32 2.50
CA ILE A 54 -0.59 6.08 3.02
C ILE A 54 -0.05 5.90 4.43
N LYS A 55 -0.94 5.85 5.43
CA LYS A 55 -0.56 5.69 6.84
C LYS A 55 -1.26 4.47 7.42
N VAL A 56 -0.54 3.65 8.17
CA VAL A 56 -1.17 2.61 8.99
C VAL A 56 -1.65 3.25 10.29
N GLU A 57 -2.81 2.83 10.77
CA GLU A 57 -3.27 3.16 12.11
C GLU A 57 -2.72 2.14 13.11
N GLU A 58 -2.03 2.63 14.13
CA GLU A 58 -1.41 1.85 15.20
C GLU A 58 -2.42 1.54 16.31
N PRO A 59 -2.16 0.54 17.18
CA PRO A 59 -3.09 0.15 18.25
C PRO A 59 -3.43 1.27 19.25
N ASP A 60 -2.55 2.26 19.40
CA ASP A 60 -2.75 3.44 20.26
C ASP A 60 -3.54 4.57 19.59
N GLY A 61 -3.99 4.37 18.34
CA GLY A 61 -4.72 5.35 17.53
C GLY A 61 -3.82 6.37 16.83
N SER A 62 -2.50 6.28 17.01
CA SER A 62 -1.54 7.06 16.22
C SER A 62 -1.44 6.53 14.79
N HIS A 63 -0.76 7.28 13.93
CA HIS A 63 -0.57 6.90 12.53
C HIS A 63 0.90 6.96 12.15
N ALA A 64 1.40 5.90 11.51
CA ALA A 64 2.74 5.85 10.94
C ALA A 64 2.66 5.80 9.41
N SER A 65 3.48 6.60 8.73
CA SER A 65 3.43 6.73 7.28
C SER A 65 4.28 5.66 6.60
N ALA A 66 3.77 5.10 5.51
CA ALA A 66 4.54 4.18 4.69
C ALA A 66 5.62 4.95 3.91
N ALA A 67 6.85 4.45 3.98
CA ALA A 67 8.02 5.07 3.37
C ALA A 67 9.00 4.00 2.88
N THR A 68 9.79 4.37 1.88
CA THR A 68 10.88 3.55 1.36
C THR A 68 12.10 3.61 2.26
N VAL A 69 12.75 2.46 2.45
CA VAL A 69 14.11 2.32 2.99
C VAL A 69 14.79 1.23 2.16
N ASP A 70 15.82 1.63 1.41
CA ASP A 70 16.43 0.80 0.37
C ASP A 70 15.35 0.25 -0.59
N ASP A 71 15.37 -1.05 -0.91
CA ASP A 71 14.40 -1.70 -1.81
C ASP A 71 13.18 -2.28 -1.08
N LYS A 72 12.79 -1.71 0.07
CA LYS A 72 11.69 -2.23 0.91
C LYS A 72 10.80 -1.13 1.48
N ILE A 73 9.57 -1.50 1.82
CA ILE A 73 8.56 -0.60 2.41
C ILE A 73 8.47 -0.81 3.93
N PHE A 74 8.55 0.29 4.66
CA PHE A 74 8.39 0.34 6.12
C PHE A 74 7.32 1.36 6.49
N VAL A 75 6.78 1.28 7.70
CA VAL A 75 6.03 2.38 8.33
C VAL A 75 6.90 3.08 9.37
N ARG A 76 6.86 4.42 9.34
CA ARG A 76 7.67 5.31 10.18
C ARG A 76 6.85 6.52 10.62
N VAL A 77 7.08 7.00 11.83
CA VAL A 77 6.36 8.17 12.36
C VAL A 77 7.02 9.47 11.87
N GLU A 78 8.34 9.45 11.73
CA GLU A 78 9.17 10.61 11.42
C GLU A 78 9.34 10.90 9.91
N LYS A 79 8.98 9.96 9.03
CA LYS A 79 9.13 10.08 7.58
C LYS A 79 7.79 9.81 6.91
N SER A 80 7.38 10.71 6.02
CA SER A 80 6.23 10.51 5.13
C SER A 80 6.70 10.60 3.69
N GLU A 81 6.20 9.69 2.85
CA GLU A 81 6.47 9.66 1.42
C GLU A 81 5.16 9.77 0.64
N ALA A 82 5.22 10.42 -0.52
CA ALA A 82 4.07 10.57 -1.40
C ALA A 82 4.01 9.43 -2.41
N TRP A 83 2.80 8.97 -2.69
CA TRP A 83 2.51 7.83 -3.57
C TRP A 83 1.47 8.22 -4.61
N TYR A 84 1.66 7.78 -5.86
CA TYR A 84 0.59 7.75 -6.85
C TYR A 84 -0.23 6.47 -6.65
N ILE A 85 -1.55 6.62 -6.55
CA ILE A 85 -2.50 5.50 -6.50
C ILE A 85 -3.23 5.41 -7.84
N ILE A 86 -2.73 4.56 -8.72
CA ILE A 86 -3.10 4.49 -10.13
C ILE A 86 -4.18 3.41 -10.31
N PRO A 87 -5.35 3.71 -10.90
CA PRO A 87 -6.38 2.70 -11.13
C PRO A 87 -5.90 1.57 -12.06
N ASP A 88 -6.11 0.33 -11.65
CA ASP A 88 -5.96 -0.84 -12.51
C ASP A 88 -7.32 -1.23 -13.09
N GLU A 89 -7.59 -0.77 -14.32
CA GLU A 89 -8.86 -1.00 -15.01
C GLU A 89 -9.14 -2.48 -15.30
N ARG A 90 -8.12 -3.34 -15.31
CA ARG A 90 -8.27 -4.78 -15.57
C ARG A 90 -8.59 -5.58 -14.31
N GLY A 91 -8.03 -5.17 -13.16
CA GLY A 91 -8.27 -5.82 -11.87
C GLY A 91 -9.67 -5.59 -11.30
N GLY A 92 -10.44 -4.69 -11.93
CA GLY A 92 -11.83 -4.43 -11.59
C GLY A 92 -11.98 -3.30 -10.57
N LYS A 93 -13.11 -3.31 -9.87
CA LYS A 93 -13.44 -2.25 -8.91
C LYS A 93 -12.45 -2.26 -7.74
N ASP A 94 -12.05 -1.07 -7.32
CA ASP A 94 -11.19 -0.84 -6.17
C ASP A 94 -9.77 -1.44 -6.28
N SER A 95 -9.33 -1.82 -7.49
CA SER A 95 -7.96 -2.29 -7.80
C SER A 95 -7.06 -1.14 -8.23
N TYR A 96 -5.87 -1.05 -7.62
CA TYR A 96 -4.91 0.03 -7.84
C TYR A 96 -3.46 -0.44 -7.80
N VAL A 97 -2.58 0.30 -8.45
CA VAL A 97 -1.12 0.20 -8.32
C VAL A 97 -0.62 1.35 -7.46
N ILE A 98 0.30 1.07 -6.53
CA ILE A 98 0.91 2.07 -5.65
C ILE A 98 2.32 2.36 -6.18
N ALA A 99 2.49 3.50 -6.85
CA ALA A 99 3.76 3.93 -7.44
C ALA A 99 4.39 5.06 -6.62
N SER A 100 5.72 5.16 -6.58
CA SER A 100 6.40 6.28 -5.93
C SER A 100 6.08 7.59 -6.64
N ALA A 101 5.90 8.67 -5.88
CA ALA A 101 5.77 10.01 -6.45
C ALA A 101 7.08 10.53 -7.07
N ASP A 102 8.22 10.08 -6.55
CA ASP A 102 9.55 10.52 -6.99
C ASP A 102 10.08 9.68 -8.17
N GLU A 103 9.89 8.35 -8.11
CA GLU A 103 10.27 7.42 -9.18
C GLU A 103 9.03 6.64 -9.65
N ARG A 104 8.19 7.24 -10.50
CA ARG A 104 6.89 6.68 -10.91
C ARG A 104 6.93 5.28 -11.55
N TYR A 105 8.11 4.85 -12.02
CA TYR A 105 8.33 3.51 -12.56
C TYR A 105 8.67 2.46 -11.49
N LYS A 106 8.78 2.86 -10.23
CA LYS A 106 8.89 1.98 -9.06
C LYS A 106 7.68 2.11 -8.15
N GLY A 107 7.43 1.08 -7.35
CA GLY A 107 6.29 1.05 -6.46
C GLY A 107 6.28 -0.18 -5.55
N TRP A 108 5.12 -0.43 -4.97
CA TRP A 108 4.91 -1.54 -4.06
C TRP A 108 4.75 -2.83 -4.85
N VAL A 109 5.54 -3.85 -4.48
CA VAL A 109 5.45 -5.19 -5.04
C VAL A 109 5.30 -6.19 -3.91
N ALA A 110 4.16 -6.89 -3.88
CA ALA A 110 3.87 -7.89 -2.88
C ALA A 110 4.69 -9.18 -3.12
N PRO A 111 5.27 -9.77 -2.06
CA PRO A 111 5.82 -11.12 -2.11
C PRO A 111 4.70 -12.17 -2.16
N GLU A 112 5.07 -13.43 -2.41
CA GLU A 112 4.10 -14.54 -2.49
C GLU A 112 3.75 -15.11 -1.11
N GLU A 113 4.74 -15.20 -0.22
CA GLU A 113 4.60 -15.78 1.11
C GLU A 113 4.04 -14.77 2.11
N PRO A 114 3.23 -15.22 3.08
CA PRO A 114 2.81 -14.37 4.19
C PRO A 114 4.04 -14.02 5.05
N GLU A 115 3.93 -12.93 5.81
CA GLU A 115 4.97 -12.32 6.66
C GLU A 115 6.17 -11.75 5.90
N ASP A 116 6.32 -12.05 4.62
CA ASP A 116 7.29 -11.39 3.76
C ASP A 116 6.93 -9.92 3.55
N GLN A 117 7.97 -9.11 3.45
CA GLN A 117 7.89 -7.66 3.34
C GLN A 117 7.58 -7.21 1.91
N ILE A 118 6.70 -6.21 1.79
CA ILE A 118 6.44 -5.47 0.55
C ILE A 118 7.73 -4.82 0.07
N LEU A 119 8.04 -5.05 -1.19
CA LEU A 119 9.26 -4.59 -1.84
C LEU A 119 9.01 -3.25 -2.55
N TYR A 120 10.05 -2.44 -2.62
CA TYR A 120 10.11 -1.25 -3.46
C TYR A 120 10.90 -1.59 -4.73
N ARG A 121 10.20 -1.80 -5.86
CA ARG A 121 10.82 -2.31 -7.10
C ARG A 121 10.22 -1.67 -8.35
N LEU A 122 10.90 -1.86 -9.47
CA LEU A 122 10.38 -1.51 -10.80
C LEU A 122 9.02 -2.18 -11.00
N LEU A 123 8.02 -1.39 -11.40
CA LEU A 123 6.70 -1.85 -11.77
C LEU A 123 6.72 -2.37 -13.21
N ILE A 124 6.11 -3.53 -13.42
CA ILE A 124 5.98 -4.14 -14.73
C ILE A 124 4.67 -3.67 -15.36
N VAL A 125 4.79 -3.05 -16.54
CA VAL A 125 3.63 -2.59 -17.31
C VAL A 125 3.60 -3.33 -18.65
N GLY A 126 2.61 -4.17 -18.83
CA GLY A 126 2.40 -4.93 -20.06
C GLY A 126 1.92 -4.05 -21.22
N PRO A 127 2.36 -4.31 -22.47
CA PRO A 127 2.01 -3.52 -23.64
C PRO A 127 0.59 -3.84 -24.13
N SER A 128 -0.42 -3.32 -23.45
CA SER A 128 -1.83 -3.48 -23.82
C SER A 128 -2.67 -2.24 -23.49
N PHE A 129 -3.89 -2.14 -24.02
CA PHE A 129 -4.85 -1.09 -23.66
C PHE A 129 -6.17 -1.69 -23.14
N PRO A 130 -6.58 -1.43 -21.88
CA PRO A 130 -5.80 -0.78 -20.81
C PRO A 130 -4.52 -1.57 -20.48
N PRO A 131 -3.52 -0.97 -19.82
CA PRO A 131 -2.27 -1.65 -19.45
C PRO A 131 -2.54 -2.86 -18.55
N PHE A 132 -1.62 -3.82 -18.59
CA PHE A 132 -1.63 -4.97 -17.69
C PHE A 132 -0.57 -4.80 -16.60
N TYR A 133 -0.96 -5.03 -15.35
CA TYR A 133 -0.06 -5.10 -14.21
C TYR A 133 -0.08 -6.53 -13.63
N PRO A 134 1.07 -7.09 -13.24
CA PRO A 134 1.11 -8.37 -12.55
C PRO A 134 0.28 -8.37 -11.26
N PRO A 135 -0.33 -9.50 -10.87
CA PRO A 135 -1.19 -9.57 -9.68
C PRO A 135 -0.50 -9.26 -8.35
N ASN A 136 0.83 -9.29 -8.29
CA ASN A 136 1.61 -8.90 -7.10
C ASN A 136 1.91 -7.40 -7.05
N GLU A 137 1.58 -6.63 -8.08
CA GLU A 137 1.76 -5.17 -8.14
C GLU A 137 0.43 -4.41 -8.02
N THR A 138 -0.68 -5.14 -7.94
CA THR A 138 -2.03 -4.59 -7.79
C THR A 138 -2.58 -4.85 -6.40
N PHE A 139 -3.27 -3.85 -5.86
CA PHE A 139 -3.78 -3.85 -4.50
C PHE A 139 -5.24 -3.43 -4.50
N GLN A 140 -6.07 -4.14 -3.74
CA GLN A 140 -7.46 -3.74 -3.52
C GLN A 140 -7.56 -2.81 -2.31
N PHE A 141 -8.24 -1.68 -2.50
CA PHE A 141 -8.51 -0.70 -1.45
C PHE A 141 -9.98 -0.79 -1.03
N LEU A 142 -10.25 -1.54 0.04
CA LEU A 142 -11.60 -1.78 0.54
C LEU A 142 -11.97 -0.70 1.57
N PRO A 143 -12.96 0.19 1.32
CA PRO A 143 -13.31 1.23 2.26
C PRO A 143 -13.74 0.66 3.61
N VAL A 144 -13.22 1.21 4.70
CA VAL A 144 -13.73 0.91 6.05
C VAL A 144 -15.09 1.61 6.20
N PRO A 145 -16.17 0.89 6.55
CA PRO A 145 -17.47 1.52 6.79
C PRO A 145 -17.36 2.59 7.87
N ARG A 146 -18.07 3.71 7.70
CA ARG A 146 -18.26 4.66 8.80
C ARG A 146 -19.20 4.01 9.80
N GLU A 147 -18.78 3.96 11.07
CA GLU A 147 -19.64 3.58 12.20
C GLU A 147 -20.77 4.60 12.40
#